data_AF-A0A413NC80-F1
#
_entry.id   AF-A0A413NC80-F1
#
_cell.length_a   1.000
_cell.length_b   1.000
_cell.length_c   1.000
_cell.angle_alpha   90.00
_cell.angle_beta   90.00
_cell.angle_gamma   90.00
#
_symmetry.space_group_name_H-M   'P 1'
#
loop_
_entity.id
_entity.type
_entity.pdbx_description
1 polymer ?
#
loop_
_entity_poly.entity_id
_entity_poly.type
_entity_poly.pdbx_seq_one_letter_code
_entity_poly.pdbx_strand_id
1 'polypeptide(L)'
;MNQIITECSCQWKTPNHCSLTPTCKGWGCRFLTTPIDKLPTTDKEKAKLFSKVYREAKEKGVLECPHYRSLFIDEVLENIEKSNVIQQNMS
;
A
#
# COMPACT_ATOMS: atom_id res chain seq x y z
N MET A 1 7.90 18.11 0.09
CA MET A 1 7.27 17.32 -1.00
C MET A 1 8.23 17.12 -2.15
N ASN A 2 8.54 15.86 -2.45
CA ASN A 2 9.29 15.49 -3.65
C ASN A 2 8.58 15.99 -4.92
N GLN A 3 9.32 16.60 -5.85
CA GLN A 3 8.76 17.23 -7.05
C GLN A 3 7.90 16.27 -7.89
N ILE A 4 8.32 15.02 -8.03
CA ILE A 4 7.58 13.98 -8.77
C ILE A 4 6.23 13.70 -8.09
N ILE A 5 6.20 13.68 -6.76
CA ILE A 5 4.97 13.48 -5.99
C ILE A 5 4.06 14.69 -6.11
N THR A 6 4.61 15.90 -6.06
CA THR A 6 3.85 17.13 -6.28
C THR A 6 3.20 17.15 -7.65
N GLU A 7 3.96 16.92 -8.72
CA GLU A 7 3.45 16.87 -10.09
C GLU A 7 2.37 15.80 -10.25
N CYS A 8 2.58 14.60 -9.68
CA CYS A 8 1.59 13.54 -9.71
C CYS A 8 0.30 13.93 -8.96
N SER A 9 0.42 14.58 -7.80
CA SER A 9 -0.74 15.01 -7.00
C SER A 9 -1.61 16.01 -7.76
N CYS A 10 -0.99 16.93 -8.52
CA CYS A 10 -1.72 17.87 -9.38
C CYS A 10 -2.48 17.18 -10.53
N GLN A 11 -2.04 15.99 -10.93
CA GLN A 11 -2.71 15.19 -11.96
C GLN A 11 -3.76 14.21 -11.39
N TRP A 12 -3.95 14.21 -10.07
CA TRP A 12 -4.92 13.35 -9.42
C TRP A 12 -6.35 13.81 -9.78
N LYS A 13 -7.07 12.99 -10.54
CA LYS A 13 -8.44 13.30 -11.04
C LYS A 13 -9.50 12.37 -10.52
N THR A 14 -9.13 11.14 -10.18
CA THR A 14 -10.08 10.09 -9.76
C THR A 14 -9.46 9.25 -8.66
N PRO A 15 -10.29 8.57 -7.83
CA PRO A 15 -9.81 7.63 -6.82
C PRO A 15 -8.92 6.50 -7.38
N ASN A 16 -9.02 6.20 -8.68
CA ASN A 16 -8.25 5.16 -9.35
C ASN A 16 -6.91 5.64 -9.90
N HIS A 17 -6.58 6.94 -9.79
CA HIS A 17 -5.32 7.50 -10.27
C HIS A 17 -4.08 6.78 -9.68
N CYS A 18 -4.18 6.37 -8.42
CA CYS A 18 -3.11 5.68 -7.69
C CYS A 18 -3.19 4.15 -7.78
N SER A 19 -4.20 3.60 -8.46
CA SER A 19 -4.37 2.15 -8.58
C SER A 19 -3.36 1.56 -9.58
N LEU A 20 -2.86 0.35 -9.29
CA LEU A 20 -1.98 -0.40 -10.19
C LEU A 20 -2.77 -1.04 -11.34
N THR A 21 -3.98 -1.50 -11.04
CA THR A 21 -4.97 -2.00 -12.02
C THR A 21 -6.37 -1.54 -11.61
N PRO A 22 -7.40 -1.68 -12.46
CA PRO A 22 -8.78 -1.32 -12.08
C PRO A 22 -9.29 -2.01 -10.81
N THR A 23 -8.74 -3.17 -10.47
CA THR A 23 -9.13 -3.99 -9.30
C THR A 23 -8.08 -4.02 -8.19
N CYS A 24 -6.86 -3.52 -8.42
CA CYS A 24 -5.77 -3.55 -7.45
C CYS A 24 -5.24 -2.15 -7.17
N LYS A 25 -5.46 -1.66 -5.95
CA LYS A 25 -4.94 -0.37 -5.47
C LYS A 25 -3.47 -0.44 -5.03
N GLY A 26 -2.88 -1.64 -4.93
CA GLY A 26 -1.56 -1.83 -4.32
C GLY A 26 -1.54 -1.25 -2.90
N TRP A 27 -0.49 -0.50 -2.58
CA TRP A 27 -0.32 0.18 -1.28
C TRP A 27 -1.00 1.56 -1.18
N GLY A 28 -1.93 1.88 -2.09
CA GLY A 28 -2.64 3.17 -2.10
C GLY A 28 -1.91 4.32 -2.81
N CYS A 29 -0.72 4.07 -3.36
CA CYS A 29 0.01 5.00 -4.21
C CYS A 29 0.78 4.24 -5.29
N ARG A 30 0.72 4.72 -6.54
CA ARG A 30 1.41 4.11 -7.69
C ARG A 30 2.94 4.10 -7.61
N PHE A 31 3.52 4.91 -6.73
CA PHE A 31 4.96 4.95 -6.50
C PHE A 31 5.43 3.98 -5.42
N LEU A 32 4.51 3.37 -4.68
CA LEU A 32 4.82 2.34 -3.70
C LEU A 32 4.79 0.98 -4.39
N THR A 33 5.97 0.38 -4.46
CA THR A 33 6.23 -0.80 -5.29
C THR A 33 6.79 -1.97 -4.49
N THR A 34 6.88 -1.85 -3.16
CA THR A 34 7.30 -2.94 -2.28
C THR A 34 6.51 -4.22 -2.61
N PRO A 35 7.18 -5.28 -3.11
CA PRO A 35 6.50 -6.53 -3.42
C PRO A 35 6.14 -7.27 -2.13
N ILE A 36 5.11 -8.10 -2.22
CA ILE A 36 4.73 -9.07 -1.19
C ILE A 36 5.24 -10.43 -1.65
N ASP A 37 6.50 -10.73 -1.34
CA ASP A 37 7.15 -11.98 -1.79
C ASP A 37 6.52 -13.21 -1.11
N LYS A 38 6.12 -13.06 0.16
CA LYS A 38 5.42 -14.06 0.95
C LYS A 38 4.30 -13.38 1.72
N LEU A 39 3.11 -13.97 1.72
CA LEU A 39 2.00 -13.48 2.52
C LEU A 39 2.37 -13.59 4.01
N PRO A 40 2.29 -12.49 4.78
CA PRO A 40 2.54 -12.51 6.21
C PRO A 40 1.47 -13.35 6.92
N THR A 41 1.88 -14.29 7.77
CA THR A 41 0.98 -15.12 8.59
C THR A 41 1.04 -14.76 10.07
N THR A 42 2.04 -13.99 10.48
CA THR A 42 2.22 -13.52 11.86
C THR A 42 2.22 -12.00 11.93
N ASP A 43 1.82 -11.43 13.07
CA ASP A 43 1.87 -9.97 13.28
C ASP A 43 3.29 -9.41 13.17
N LYS A 44 4.30 -10.22 13.50
CA LYS A 44 5.72 -9.87 13.30
C LYS A 44 6.06 -9.70 11.82
N GLU A 45 5.55 -10.57 10.94
CA GLU A 45 5.75 -10.45 9.49
C GLU A 45 4.96 -9.26 8.93
N LYS A 46 3.73 -9.03 9.40
CA LYS A 46 2.92 -7.85 9.04
C LYS A 46 3.67 -6.56 9.40
N ALA A 47 4.17 -6.45 10.64
CA ALA A 47 4.91 -5.28 11.11
C ALA A 47 6.20 -5.02 10.30
N LYS A 48 6.91 -6.09 9.89
CA LYS A 48 8.08 -5.96 8.99
C LYS A 48 7.68 -5.42 7.63
N LEU A 49 6.60 -5.93 7.04
CA LEU A 49 6.11 -5.48 5.74
C LEU A 49 5.61 -4.04 5.82
N PHE A 50 4.85 -3.70 6.86
CA PHE A 50 4.45 -2.32 7.16
C PHE A 50 5.66 -1.39 7.20
N SER A 51 6.69 -1.75 7.99
CA SER A 51 7.90 -0.94 8.13
C SER A 51 8.64 -0.73 6.80
N LYS A 52 8.65 -1.76 5.94
CA LYS A 52 9.27 -1.69 4.61
C LYS A 52 8.53 -0.71 3.69
N VAL A 53 7.20 -0.83 3.61
CA VAL A 53 6.35 0.03 2.78
C VAL A 53 6.37 1.47 3.32
N TYR A 54 6.28 1.65 4.63
CA TYR A 54 6.31 2.96 5.28
C TYR A 54 7.65 3.68 5.03
N ARG A 55 8.77 2.96 5.12
CA ARG A 55 10.10 3.51 4.80
C ARG A 55 10.18 3.93 3.34
N GLU A 56 9.71 3.10 2.40
CA GLU A 56 9.65 3.45 0.98
C GLU A 56 8.80 4.72 0.75
N ALA A 57 7.65 4.81 1.42
CA ALA A 57 6.78 5.98 1.34
C ALA A 57 7.44 7.26 1.85
N LYS A 58 8.21 7.15 2.94
CA LYS A 58 8.99 8.26 3.49
C LYS A 58 10.10 8.69 2.53
N GLU A 59 10.90 7.75 2.04
CA GLU A 59 12.04 8.01 1.15
C GLU A 59 11.59 8.66 -0.18
N LYS A 60 10.45 8.23 -0.73
CA LYS A 60 9.89 8.78 -1.96
C LYS A 60 9.09 10.07 -1.76
N GLY A 61 8.85 10.50 -0.53
CA GLY A 61 8.02 11.68 -0.21
C GLY A 61 6.51 11.45 -0.38
N VAL A 62 6.07 10.20 -0.50
CA VAL A 62 4.64 9.84 -0.65
C VAL A 62 3.84 10.21 0.59
N LEU A 63 4.46 10.19 1.78
CA LEU A 63 3.81 10.62 3.04
C LEU A 63 3.38 12.08 3.03
N GLU A 64 3.94 12.92 2.15
CA GLU A 64 3.57 14.32 2.02
C GLU A 64 2.43 14.53 1.01
N CYS A 65 2.06 13.51 0.22
CA CYS A 65 1.01 13.63 -0.80
C CYS A 65 -0.37 13.80 -0.14
N PRO A 66 -1.18 14.82 -0.52
CA PRO A 66 -2.49 15.08 0.08
C PRO A 66 -3.53 13.98 -0.21
N HIS A 67 -3.28 13.16 -1.24
CA HIS A 67 -4.16 12.06 -1.64
C HIS A 67 -3.73 10.71 -1.08
N TYR A 68 -2.58 10.64 -0.41
CA TYR A 68 -2.10 9.42 0.22
C TYR A 68 -2.53 9.37 1.68
N ARG A 69 -2.98 8.19 2.14
CA ARG A 69 -3.30 7.94 3.55
C ARG A 69 -2.46 6.76 4.02
N SER A 70 -1.65 6.95 5.05
CA SER A 70 -0.82 5.88 5.61
C SER A 70 -1.63 4.67 6.09
N LEU A 71 -2.89 4.89 6.47
CA LEU A 71 -3.85 3.84 6.85
C LEU A 71 -4.06 2.79 5.76
N PHE A 72 -3.79 3.10 4.48
CA PHE A 72 -3.88 2.11 3.41
C PHE A 72 -2.93 0.93 3.61
N ILE A 73 -1.79 1.12 4.27
CA ILE A 73 -0.85 0.02 4.53
C ILE A 73 -1.50 -0.98 5.49
N ASP A 74 -2.12 -0.50 6.57
CA ASP A 74 -2.83 -1.33 7.53
C ASP A 74 -4.04 -2.03 6.90
N GLU A 75 -4.86 -1.31 6.13
CA GLU A 75 -6.02 -1.88 5.41
C GLU A 75 -5.60 -3.03 4.47
N VAL A 76 -4.49 -2.88 3.75
CA VAL A 76 -3.98 -3.95 2.87
C VAL A 76 -3.54 -5.16 3.68
N LEU A 77 -2.84 -4.95 4.80
CA LEU A 77 -2.38 -6.03 5.68
C LEU A 77 -3.54 -6.78 6.34
N GLU A 78 -4.60 -6.07 6.76
CA GLU A 78 -5.82 -6.69 7.30
C GLU A 78 -6.58 -7.50 6.23
N ASN A 79 -6.64 -7.01 5.00
CA ASN A 79 -7.31 -7.73 3.92
C ASN A 79 -6.57 -9.02 3.54
N ILE A 80 -5.23 -9.01 3.57
CA ILE A 80 -4.41 -10.23 3.39
C ILE A 80 -4.75 -11.26 4.48
N GLU A 81 -4.88 -10.83 5.73
CA GLU A 81 -5.28 -11.70 6.83
C GLU A 81 -6.67 -12.31 6.62
N LYS A 82 -7.67 -11.51 6.25
CA LYS A 82 -9.03 -12.00 5.96
C LYS A 82 -9.05 -13.03 4.84
N SER A 83 -8.29 -12.79 3.76
CA SER A 83 -8.16 -13.74 2.66
C SER A 83 -7.52 -15.06 3.09
N ASN A 84 -6.51 -15.02 3.97
CA ASN A 84 -5.87 -16.23 4.50
C ASN A 84 -6.82 -17.06 5.38
N VAL A 85 -7.62 -16.41 6.23
CA VAL A 85 -8.60 -17.11 7.09
C VAL A 85 -9.67 -17.82 6.26
N ILE A 86 -10.15 -17.20 5.19
CA ILE A 86 -11.13 -17.83 4.29
C ILE A 86 -10.53 -19.07 3.61
N GLN A 87 -9.28 -19.01 3.15
CA GLN A 87 -8.63 -20.16 2.52
C GLN A 87 -8.38 -21.31 3.49
N GLN A 88 -8.00 -21.03 4.74
CA GLN A 88 -7.80 -22.05 5.76
C GLN A 88 -9.11 -22.69 6.23
N ASN A 89 -10.22 -21.95 6.24
CA ASN A 89 -11.54 -22.47 6.64
C ASN A 89 -12.24 -23.28 5.52
N MET A 90 -11.69 -23.26 4.30
CA MET A 90 -12.13 -24.09 3.18
C MET A 90 -11.21 -25.30 2.91
N SER A 91 -10.22 -25.52 3.77
CA SER A 91 -9.25 -26.63 3.69
C SER A 91 -9.66 -27.82 4.54
#